data_AF-G2FGT7-F1
#
_entry.id   AF-G2FGT7-F1
#
_cell.length_a   1.000
_cell.length_b   1.000
_cell.length_c   1.000
_cell.angle_alpha   90.00
_cell.angle_beta   90.00
_cell.angle_gamma   90.00
#
_symmetry.space_group_name_H-M   'P 1'
#
loop_
_entity.id
_entity.type
_entity.pdbx_description
1 polymer ?
#
loop_
_entity_poly.entity_id
_entity_poly.type
_entity_poly.pdbx_seq_one_letter_code
_entity_poly.pdbx_strand_id
1 'polypeptide(L)'
;MATSSANDPVGAGSINTTSQNGEVYKSNFWEIQDANTLAYGGYGTLYPFDNGLSILSGFEHLPPDLGLPVPDLMELALGNLVVHQQVMPGISDPYNANQPQAFKRFDRDLPFFAALPFGTTIEGVNWFAADGIPLLPIDDQGRSNAYPLMTITAVDKATGEDLASTDIVVPVASEADCVNCHGTTDDGYSGVAADFASVSFDYVSQALNDGEIPGPEKHNNAAKINILRLHDTKHGTDLDNQRPVQCSQCHYSPALDLAQQGPVDDDPESGGRQQTSHVSMSRAMHQHHGELMFADEPLFPQMPLPGERTLDEAADVLQATCYQCHPGKNTQCLRGAMAAGGVVCQDCHGSMVQVGDDFTENLPHTPYPEGADLSKRVPWGSEPGCGSCHTGDALNPNHEGEGLIVAPDGIRLLQAYRSDDITAEPIRSPASRFTENQPLYRLSTGHGGVMCEGCHGSTHAIFPNPMPNANDNVTATQLQGHSGTIIECETCHEPGSLPMTLGGPHGMHNRGDMRWTDHEHKEFFKDDPDACRSCHGADLLGTVLSAAAAARHYEIEDNEIVDIARGEPIGCNLCHELPEDENED
;
A
#
# COMPACT_ATOMS: atom_id res chain seq x y z
N MET A 1 12.04 -9.04 -13.92
CA MET A 1 11.01 -8.26 -14.63
C MET A 1 9.63 -8.74 -14.26
N ALA A 2 8.71 -7.78 -14.13
CA ALA A 2 7.27 -7.91 -14.11
C ALA A 2 6.73 -9.10 -14.92
N THR A 3 6.18 -10.13 -14.30
CA THR A 3 5.26 -11.06 -14.98
C THR A 3 3.84 -10.51 -14.87
N SER A 4 2.97 -10.89 -15.79
CA SER A 4 1.53 -10.81 -15.57
C SER A 4 0.99 -12.22 -15.64
N SER A 5 -0.15 -12.44 -14.98
CA SER A 5 -1.00 -13.60 -15.19
C SER A 5 -1.24 -13.80 -16.68
N ALA A 6 -1.24 -15.06 -17.15
CA ALA A 6 -1.57 -15.39 -18.54
C ALA A 6 -2.99 -14.95 -18.94
N ASN A 7 -3.82 -14.61 -17.94
CA ASN A 7 -5.20 -14.17 -18.07
C ASN A 7 -5.42 -12.73 -17.56
N ASP A 8 -4.34 -11.95 -17.38
CA ASP A 8 -4.41 -10.53 -17.02
C ASP A 8 -5.41 -9.81 -17.96
N PRO A 9 -6.25 -8.88 -17.47
CA PRO A 9 -7.18 -8.11 -18.32
C PRO A 9 -6.49 -7.32 -19.47
N VAL A 10 -5.18 -7.07 -19.38
CA VAL A 10 -4.35 -6.52 -20.46
C VAL A 10 -4.01 -7.58 -21.54
N GLY A 11 -4.32 -8.85 -21.27
CA GLY A 11 -4.34 -9.98 -22.20
C GLY A 11 -3.08 -10.85 -22.13
N ALA A 12 -3.19 -12.08 -22.69
CA ALA A 12 -2.09 -13.05 -22.85
C ALA A 12 -0.89 -12.54 -23.68
N GLY A 13 -1.01 -11.32 -24.24
CA GLY A 13 0.07 -10.60 -24.91
C GLY A 13 1.00 -9.84 -23.97
N SER A 14 0.70 -9.75 -22.66
CA SER A 14 1.58 -9.15 -21.63
C SER A 14 2.74 -10.09 -21.23
N ILE A 15 3.29 -10.81 -22.22
CA ILE A 15 4.26 -11.90 -22.01
C ILE A 15 5.48 -11.41 -21.20
N ASN A 16 5.52 -12.02 -20.03
CA ASN A 16 6.62 -12.52 -19.21
C ASN A 16 7.62 -13.40 -19.98
N THR A 17 8.91 -13.19 -19.75
CA THR A 17 10.01 -14.06 -20.19
C THR A 17 10.17 -14.17 -21.71
N THR A 18 11.02 -13.32 -22.31
CA THR A 18 12.07 -13.74 -23.25
C THR A 18 12.76 -12.52 -23.87
N SER A 19 14.06 -12.65 -23.95
CA SER A 19 15.07 -11.94 -24.75
C SER A 19 14.78 -11.88 -26.26
N GLN A 20 13.59 -11.42 -26.68
CA GLN A 20 13.29 -11.24 -28.11
C GLN A 20 13.18 -9.76 -28.48
N ASN A 21 14.32 -9.27 -29.00
CA ASN A 21 14.67 -7.91 -29.31
C ASN A 21 13.80 -7.25 -30.40
N GLY A 22 12.87 -6.40 -29.97
CA GLY A 22 12.69 -5.08 -30.58
C GLY A 22 13.67 -4.06 -29.97
N GLU A 23 13.63 -2.80 -30.39
CA GLU A 23 14.29 -1.72 -29.63
C GLU A 23 13.63 -1.64 -28.24
N VAL A 24 14.31 -2.13 -27.21
CA VAL A 24 13.82 -2.17 -25.84
C VAL A 24 13.95 -0.78 -25.22
N TYR A 25 12.82 -0.13 -24.92
CA TYR A 25 12.79 1.10 -24.14
C TYR A 25 12.78 0.73 -22.66
N LYS A 26 13.96 0.80 -22.05
CA LYS A 26 14.07 0.87 -20.59
C LYS A 26 13.95 2.33 -20.23
N SER A 27 13.18 2.63 -19.19
CA SER A 27 12.85 4.00 -18.79
C SER A 27 14.04 4.96 -18.79
N ASN A 28 13.72 6.25 -18.91
CA ASN A 28 14.70 7.32 -18.90
C ASN A 28 15.42 7.50 -17.54
N PHE A 29 15.16 6.68 -16.53
CA PHE A 29 15.77 6.75 -15.20
C PHE A 29 17.32 6.81 -15.26
N TRP A 30 17.94 6.00 -16.12
CA TRP A 30 19.40 5.98 -16.33
C TRP A 30 19.88 6.85 -17.49
N GLU A 31 18.97 7.56 -18.17
CA GLU A 31 19.33 8.45 -19.29
C GLU A 31 20.18 9.62 -18.78
N ILE A 32 21.26 9.96 -19.50
CA ILE A 32 22.13 11.07 -19.13
C ILE A 32 21.61 12.36 -19.77
N GLN A 33 21.30 13.35 -18.95
CA GLN A 33 20.98 14.72 -19.33
C GLN A 33 21.93 15.69 -18.62
N ASP A 34 22.53 16.64 -19.36
CA ASP A 34 23.39 17.69 -18.82
C ASP A 34 24.46 17.20 -17.82
N ALA A 35 25.09 16.08 -18.15
CA ALA A 35 26.17 15.41 -17.40
C ALA A 35 25.76 14.66 -16.12
N ASN A 36 24.48 14.41 -15.86
CA ASN A 36 24.02 13.47 -14.82
C ASN A 36 22.90 12.57 -15.34
N THR A 37 22.60 11.47 -14.66
CA THR A 37 21.39 10.70 -14.95
C THR A 37 20.13 11.45 -14.54
N LEU A 38 19.00 11.19 -15.20
CA LEU A 38 17.70 11.76 -14.80
C LEU A 38 17.29 11.35 -13.38
N ALA A 39 17.70 10.16 -12.93
CA ALA A 39 17.54 9.75 -11.55
C ALA A 39 18.23 10.71 -10.57
N TYR A 40 19.47 11.13 -10.85
CA TYR A 40 20.10 12.20 -10.06
C TYR A 40 19.34 13.52 -10.16
N GLY A 41 18.90 13.90 -11.36
CA GLY A 41 18.12 15.12 -11.57
C GLY A 41 16.81 15.16 -10.78
N GLY A 42 16.15 14.01 -10.58
CA GLY A 42 14.90 13.90 -9.84
C GLY A 42 15.07 13.72 -8.32
N TYR A 43 16.06 12.93 -7.89
CA TYR A 43 16.22 12.53 -6.49
C TYR A 43 17.35 13.23 -5.75
N GLY A 44 18.33 13.81 -6.45
CA GLY A 44 19.52 14.40 -5.83
C GLY A 44 19.20 15.46 -4.78
N THR A 45 18.14 16.26 -4.99
CA THR A 45 17.68 17.29 -4.05
C THR A 45 17.09 16.73 -2.74
N LEU A 46 16.80 15.43 -2.68
CA LEU A 46 16.26 14.76 -1.49
C LEU A 46 17.37 14.10 -0.64
N TYR A 47 18.58 14.01 -1.20
CA TYR A 47 19.75 13.51 -0.50
C TYR A 47 20.50 14.66 0.19
N PRO A 48 21.23 14.40 1.29
CA PRO A 48 22.03 15.43 1.96
C PRO A 48 23.02 16.13 1.04
N PHE A 49 23.21 17.43 1.25
CA PHE A 49 24.19 18.23 0.53
C PHE A 49 25.44 18.46 1.38
N ASP A 50 26.61 18.42 0.73
CA ASP A 50 27.90 18.82 1.31
C ASP A 50 28.64 19.72 0.31
N ASN A 51 29.07 20.90 0.76
CA ASN A 51 29.74 21.91 -0.06
C ASN A 51 29.01 22.22 -1.40
N GLY A 52 27.67 22.29 -1.36
CA GLY A 52 26.84 22.61 -2.53
C GLY A 52 26.59 21.45 -3.49
N LEU A 53 27.00 20.22 -3.15
CA LEU A 53 26.73 19.03 -3.95
C LEU A 53 25.91 18.01 -3.16
N SER A 54 24.89 17.46 -3.79
CA SER A 54 24.18 16.29 -3.26
C SER A 54 25.14 15.11 -3.13
N ILE A 55 25.08 14.37 -2.02
CA ILE A 55 25.89 13.15 -1.85
C ILE A 55 25.60 12.09 -2.92
N LEU A 56 24.42 12.13 -3.56
CA LEU A 56 24.08 11.26 -4.68
C LEU A 56 25.03 11.46 -5.88
N SER A 57 25.66 12.64 -6.02
CA SER A 57 26.63 12.92 -7.07
C SER A 57 27.87 12.01 -7.01
N GLY A 58 28.20 11.48 -5.84
CA GLY A 58 29.27 10.49 -5.67
C GLY A 58 28.98 9.14 -6.33
N PHE A 59 27.73 8.89 -6.73
CA PHE A 59 27.28 7.66 -7.39
C PHE A 59 26.99 7.86 -8.89
N GLU A 60 27.20 9.07 -9.42
CA GLU A 60 26.98 9.39 -10.83
C GLU A 60 28.17 8.99 -11.71
N HIS A 61 27.95 8.48 -12.93
CA HIS A 61 26.65 8.12 -13.52
C HIS A 61 26.11 6.78 -12.99
N LEU A 62 24.82 6.74 -12.65
CA LEU A 62 24.17 5.48 -12.26
C LEU A 62 24.20 4.47 -13.41
N PRO A 63 24.84 3.30 -13.24
CA PRO A 63 24.84 2.26 -14.26
C PRO A 63 23.43 1.74 -14.56
N PRO A 64 23.10 1.39 -15.81
CA PRO A 64 21.84 0.72 -16.13
C PRO A 64 21.62 -0.52 -15.27
N ASP A 65 20.37 -0.77 -14.86
CA ASP A 65 19.99 -1.89 -13.94
C ASP A 65 20.55 -1.77 -12.52
N LEU A 66 20.99 -0.59 -12.10
CA LEU A 66 21.34 -0.31 -10.72
C LEU A 66 20.36 0.69 -10.10
N GLY A 67 19.84 0.35 -8.92
CA GLY A 67 18.92 1.20 -8.17
C GLY A 67 19.62 2.39 -7.47
N LEU A 68 18.82 3.27 -6.87
CA LEU A 68 19.34 4.37 -6.05
C LEU A 68 20.13 3.85 -4.84
N PRO A 69 21.18 4.56 -4.40
CA PRO A 69 21.87 4.27 -3.16
C PRO A 69 21.01 4.62 -1.95
N VAL A 70 20.58 3.64 -1.17
CA VAL A 70 19.80 3.84 0.05
C VAL A 70 20.69 3.68 1.30
N PRO A 71 20.46 4.44 2.38
CA PRO A 71 21.15 4.18 3.63
C PRO A 71 20.68 2.85 4.26
N ASP A 72 21.60 2.15 4.92
CA ASP A 72 21.23 1.16 5.92
C ASP A 72 20.76 1.89 7.18
N LEU A 73 19.47 1.76 7.51
CA LEU A 73 18.86 2.47 8.62
C LEU A 73 19.44 2.05 9.98
N MET A 74 19.83 0.79 10.13
CA MET A 74 20.39 0.29 11.39
C MET A 74 21.80 0.84 11.61
N GLU A 75 22.65 0.76 10.60
CA GLU A 75 23.98 1.37 10.67
C GLU A 75 23.89 2.88 10.87
N LEU A 76 22.93 3.54 10.20
CA LEU A 76 22.69 4.97 10.35
C LEU A 76 22.26 5.31 11.79
N ALA A 77 21.40 4.51 12.40
CA ALA A 77 21.00 4.67 13.81
C ALA A 77 22.18 4.48 14.79
N LEU A 78 23.21 3.72 14.40
CA LEU A 78 24.47 3.59 15.15
C LEU A 78 25.47 4.71 14.87
N GLY A 79 25.13 5.67 13.99
CA GLY A 79 25.98 6.78 13.57
C GLY A 79 26.92 6.47 12.40
N ASN A 80 26.75 5.32 11.75
CA ASN A 80 27.54 4.92 10.59
C ASN A 80 26.75 5.15 9.29
N LEU A 81 27.31 5.89 8.34
CA LEU A 81 26.71 5.98 7.00
C LEU A 81 27.17 4.78 6.15
N VAL A 82 26.36 3.73 6.13
CA VAL A 82 26.51 2.59 5.21
C VAL A 82 25.44 2.69 4.14
N VAL A 83 25.83 2.48 2.89
CA VAL A 83 24.95 2.64 1.72
C VAL A 83 24.83 1.30 0.99
N HIS A 84 23.59 0.94 0.62
CA HIS A 84 23.27 -0.21 -0.20
C HIS A 84 22.70 0.22 -1.55
N GLN A 85 23.11 -0.46 -2.62
CA GLN A 85 22.51 -0.33 -3.95
C GLN A 85 22.11 -1.70 -4.47
N GLN A 86 20.83 -1.87 -4.76
CA GLN A 86 20.32 -3.12 -5.29
C GLN A 86 20.53 -3.21 -6.81
N VAL A 87 20.90 -4.41 -7.24
CA VAL A 87 21.06 -4.75 -8.66
C VAL A 87 19.73 -5.30 -9.15
N MET A 88 19.28 -4.79 -10.29
CA MET A 88 18.11 -5.32 -10.98
C MET A 88 18.46 -6.57 -11.79
N PRO A 89 17.52 -7.52 -11.90
CA PRO A 89 17.66 -8.60 -12.86
C PRO A 89 17.95 -8.06 -14.26
N GLY A 90 19.07 -8.52 -14.84
CA GLY A 90 19.51 -8.07 -16.17
C GLY A 90 20.82 -7.29 -16.22
N ILE A 91 21.39 -6.88 -15.08
CA ILE A 91 22.61 -6.05 -15.06
C ILE A 91 23.80 -6.56 -15.89
N SER A 92 23.92 -7.89 -16.09
CA SER A 92 25.02 -8.49 -16.83
C SER A 92 24.95 -8.24 -18.34
N ASP A 93 23.75 -8.05 -18.85
CA ASP A 93 23.46 -7.67 -20.23
C ASP A 93 22.15 -6.86 -20.19
N PRO A 94 22.24 -5.57 -19.79
CA PRO A 94 21.08 -4.71 -19.63
C PRO A 94 20.20 -4.77 -20.87
N TYR A 95 18.89 -4.61 -20.72
CA TYR A 95 17.90 -4.68 -21.80
C TYR A 95 17.68 -6.09 -22.41
N ASN A 96 18.59 -7.05 -22.22
CA ASN A 96 18.52 -8.38 -22.87
C ASN A 96 18.46 -9.55 -21.88
N ALA A 97 19.04 -9.42 -20.68
CA ALA A 97 19.06 -10.44 -19.65
C ALA A 97 18.03 -10.17 -18.53
N ASN A 98 17.68 -11.22 -17.78
CA ASN A 98 16.78 -11.12 -16.62
C ASN A 98 17.22 -12.11 -15.52
N GLN A 99 18.54 -12.23 -15.30
CA GLN A 99 19.08 -13.19 -14.34
C GLN A 99 18.74 -12.76 -12.90
N PRO A 100 18.30 -13.69 -12.01
CA PRO A 100 18.02 -13.39 -10.62
C PRO A 100 19.19 -12.69 -9.92
N GLN A 101 18.88 -11.79 -8.99
CA GLN A 101 19.86 -11.04 -8.23
C GLN A 101 19.64 -11.27 -6.74
N ALA A 102 20.72 -11.49 -6.00
CA ALA A 102 20.64 -11.61 -4.56
C ALA A 102 20.25 -10.26 -3.92
N PHE A 103 19.41 -10.32 -2.89
CA PHE A 103 19.20 -9.20 -1.98
C PHE A 103 20.52 -8.90 -1.25
N LYS A 104 20.96 -7.65 -1.29
CA LYS A 104 22.24 -7.25 -0.68
C LYS A 104 22.14 -6.85 0.78
N ARG A 105 20.93 -6.62 1.30
CA ARG A 105 20.69 -6.20 2.68
C ARG A 105 19.80 -7.22 3.40
N PHE A 106 20.15 -7.52 4.64
CA PHE A 106 19.34 -8.32 5.54
C PHE A 106 19.17 -7.54 6.85
N ASP A 107 17.93 -7.17 7.15
CA ASP A 107 17.60 -6.37 8.32
C ASP A 107 17.13 -7.32 9.42
N ARG A 108 17.87 -7.36 10.54
CA ARG A 108 17.43 -8.12 11.72
C ARG A 108 16.35 -7.36 12.48
N ASP A 109 16.56 -6.07 12.66
CA ASP A 109 15.68 -5.12 13.33
C ASP A 109 15.50 -3.92 12.39
N LEU A 110 14.33 -3.28 12.39
CA LEU A 110 14.01 -2.14 11.53
C LEU A 110 13.81 -0.87 12.36
N PRO A 111 14.68 0.14 12.24
CA PRO A 111 14.39 1.47 12.75
C PRO A 111 13.28 2.07 11.88
N PHE A 112 12.11 2.30 12.47
CA PHE A 112 10.97 2.96 11.84
C PHE A 112 10.75 4.33 12.48
N PHE A 113 11.29 5.37 11.85
CA PHE A 113 11.35 6.73 12.35
C PHE A 113 11.91 6.81 13.78
N ALA A 114 12.81 5.90 14.15
CA ALA A 114 13.25 5.70 15.53
C ALA A 114 13.94 6.94 16.16
N ALA A 115 14.41 7.88 15.34
CA ALA A 115 14.94 9.17 15.78
C ALA A 115 13.85 10.18 16.16
N LEU A 116 12.57 9.90 15.82
CA LEU A 116 11.43 10.78 15.99
C LEU A 116 10.53 10.28 17.14
N PRO A 117 9.81 11.17 17.85
CA PRO A 117 9.02 10.78 19.03
C PRO A 117 7.87 9.80 18.75
N PHE A 118 7.43 9.68 17.50
CA PHE A 118 6.37 8.76 17.08
C PHE A 118 6.91 7.43 16.51
N GLY A 119 8.21 7.32 16.30
CA GLY A 119 8.83 6.13 15.73
C GLY A 119 9.21 5.10 16.78
N THR A 120 9.68 3.96 16.29
CA THR A 120 10.11 2.82 17.11
C THR A 120 11.19 2.01 16.38
N THR A 121 11.89 1.14 17.09
CA THR A 121 12.66 0.07 16.45
C THR A 121 11.87 -1.22 16.54
N ILE A 122 11.57 -1.82 15.40
CA ILE A 122 10.86 -3.08 15.30
C ILE A 122 11.90 -4.19 15.36
N GLU A 123 11.90 -4.93 16.46
CA GLU A 123 12.84 -6.02 16.68
C GLU A 123 12.44 -7.28 15.91
N GLY A 124 13.43 -8.01 15.40
CA GLY A 124 13.23 -9.35 14.85
C GLY A 124 12.46 -9.44 13.54
N VAL A 125 12.47 -8.39 12.70
CA VAL A 125 11.86 -8.42 11.36
C VAL A 125 12.48 -9.48 10.45
N ASN A 126 13.79 -9.73 10.58
CA ASN A 126 14.55 -10.78 9.89
C ASN A 126 14.23 -10.93 8.40
N TRP A 127 14.25 -9.85 7.63
CA TRP A 127 13.93 -9.88 6.20
C TRP A 127 15.09 -9.48 5.30
N PHE A 128 14.96 -9.81 4.02
CA PHE A 128 15.85 -9.32 2.97
C PHE A 128 15.25 -8.07 2.32
N ALA A 129 16.08 -7.07 2.04
CA ALA A 129 15.64 -5.78 1.50
C ALA A 129 16.37 -5.39 0.21
N ALA A 130 15.64 -4.70 -0.66
CA ALA A 130 16.01 -4.32 -2.02
C ALA A 130 15.48 -2.92 -2.38
N ASP A 131 15.68 -1.95 -1.50
CA ASP A 131 15.18 -0.59 -1.73
C ASP A 131 15.93 0.10 -2.88
N GLY A 132 15.31 1.14 -3.43
CA GLY A 132 15.89 1.96 -4.50
C GLY A 132 15.78 1.36 -5.91
N ILE A 133 15.20 0.17 -6.07
CA ILE A 133 14.86 -0.37 -7.39
C ILE A 133 13.77 0.53 -8.03
N PRO A 134 14.00 1.09 -9.23
CA PRO A 134 12.94 1.76 -9.97
C PRO A 134 11.90 0.75 -10.49
N LEU A 135 10.65 0.96 -10.11
CA LEU A 135 9.49 0.17 -10.56
C LEU A 135 8.56 1.06 -11.36
N LEU A 136 8.09 0.57 -12.51
CA LEU A 136 7.33 1.37 -13.47
C LEU A 136 6.12 0.59 -13.99
N PRO A 137 5.07 1.31 -14.43
CA PRO A 137 3.85 0.71 -14.98
C PRO A 137 4.02 0.35 -16.45
N ILE A 138 5.23 0.46 -17.00
CA ILE A 138 5.53 0.22 -18.41
C ILE A 138 6.65 -0.78 -18.46
N ASP A 139 6.46 -1.84 -19.23
CA ASP A 139 7.50 -2.83 -19.46
C ASP A 139 8.47 -2.42 -20.58
N ASP A 140 9.51 -3.23 -20.76
CA ASP A 140 10.58 -3.05 -21.75
C ASP A 140 10.08 -3.03 -23.22
N GLN A 141 8.84 -3.45 -23.49
CA GLN A 141 8.19 -3.38 -24.80
C GLN A 141 7.28 -2.16 -24.94
N GLY A 142 7.27 -1.26 -23.95
CA GLY A 142 6.41 -0.08 -23.94
C GLY A 142 4.96 -0.37 -23.58
N ARG A 143 4.63 -1.58 -23.08
CA ARG A 143 3.26 -1.96 -22.73
C ARG A 143 2.96 -1.55 -21.30
N SER A 144 1.74 -1.06 -21.07
CA SER A 144 1.28 -0.73 -19.72
C SER A 144 0.95 -1.99 -18.92
N ASN A 145 1.52 -2.11 -17.73
CA ASN A 145 1.19 -3.07 -16.70
C ASN A 145 1.32 -2.38 -15.33
N ALA A 146 0.19 -1.97 -14.76
CA ALA A 146 0.14 -1.31 -13.45
C ALA A 146 0.42 -2.26 -12.27
N TYR A 147 0.37 -3.58 -12.51
CA TYR A 147 0.51 -4.62 -11.50
C TYR A 147 1.60 -5.63 -11.87
N PRO A 148 2.84 -5.17 -12.09
CA PRO A 148 3.95 -6.03 -12.45
C PRO A 148 4.25 -7.06 -11.37
N LEU A 149 4.56 -8.30 -11.77
CA LEU A 149 4.97 -9.35 -10.83
C LEU A 149 6.50 -9.52 -10.74
N MET A 150 7.04 -9.67 -9.54
CA MET A 150 8.43 -10.11 -9.35
C MET A 150 8.44 -11.51 -8.74
N THR A 151 9.24 -12.40 -9.33
CA THR A 151 9.54 -13.69 -8.74
C THR A 151 10.57 -13.52 -7.62
N ILE A 152 10.25 -14.01 -6.42
CA ILE A 152 11.18 -14.13 -5.31
C ILE A 152 11.45 -15.61 -5.07
N THR A 153 12.73 -15.97 -4.95
CA THR A 153 13.17 -17.35 -4.71
C THR A 153 14.05 -17.38 -3.47
N ALA A 154 13.70 -18.26 -2.52
CA ALA A 154 14.55 -18.62 -1.41
C ALA A 154 15.51 -19.72 -1.85
N VAL A 155 16.81 -19.54 -1.61
CA VAL A 155 17.87 -20.45 -2.05
C VAL A 155 18.69 -20.90 -0.86
N ASP A 156 18.96 -22.20 -0.76
CA ASP A 156 19.87 -22.73 0.25
C ASP A 156 21.29 -22.22 0.01
N LYS A 157 21.87 -21.58 1.02
CA LYS A 157 23.18 -20.95 0.89
C LYS A 157 24.32 -21.96 0.72
N ALA A 158 24.18 -23.18 1.23
CA ALA A 158 25.23 -24.19 1.21
C ALA A 158 25.23 -25.02 -0.08
N THR A 159 24.04 -25.39 -0.56
CA THR A 159 23.87 -26.24 -1.77
C THR A 159 23.61 -25.41 -3.03
N GLY A 160 23.05 -24.20 -2.89
CA GLY A 160 22.57 -23.39 -4.01
C GLY A 160 21.25 -23.89 -4.60
N GLU A 161 20.55 -24.78 -3.91
CA GLU A 161 19.26 -25.30 -4.35
C GLU A 161 18.12 -24.31 -4.04
N ASP A 162 17.20 -24.15 -4.98
CA ASP A 162 15.97 -23.40 -4.75
C ASP A 162 15.10 -24.15 -3.74
N LEU A 163 14.74 -23.48 -2.64
CA LEU A 163 13.93 -24.02 -1.56
C LEU A 163 12.43 -23.76 -1.80
N ALA A 164 12.10 -22.54 -2.22
CA ALA A 164 10.74 -22.10 -2.50
C ALA A 164 10.77 -20.88 -3.43
N SER A 165 9.70 -20.66 -4.19
CA SER A 165 9.55 -19.50 -5.05
C SER A 165 8.10 -19.08 -5.14
N THR A 166 7.84 -17.78 -5.28
CA THR A 166 6.51 -17.26 -5.60
C THR A 166 6.62 -15.94 -6.36
N ASP A 167 5.58 -15.62 -7.14
CA ASP A 167 5.43 -14.34 -7.81
C ASP A 167 4.56 -13.40 -6.98
N ILE A 168 5.01 -12.16 -6.80
CA ILE A 168 4.31 -11.11 -6.05
C ILE A 168 4.09 -9.88 -6.90
N VAL A 169 2.97 -9.16 -6.72
CA VAL A 169 2.79 -7.84 -7.33
C VAL A 169 3.71 -6.85 -6.64
N VAL A 170 4.47 -6.07 -7.41
CA VAL A 170 5.31 -5.00 -6.88
C VAL A 170 4.65 -3.64 -7.08
N PRO A 171 4.79 -2.71 -6.13
CA PRO A 171 4.04 -1.45 -6.15
C PRO A 171 4.55 -0.52 -7.25
N VAL A 172 3.61 0.12 -7.94
CA VAL A 172 3.88 1.17 -8.92
C VAL A 172 3.00 2.38 -8.62
N ALA A 173 3.59 3.58 -8.69
CA ALA A 173 2.90 4.84 -8.49
C ALA A 173 3.25 5.82 -9.61
N SER A 174 2.41 5.87 -10.65
CA SER A 174 2.68 6.63 -11.88
C SER A 174 1.52 7.52 -12.34
N GLU A 175 0.33 7.35 -11.76
CA GLU A 175 -0.88 8.04 -12.17
C GLU A 175 -1.18 9.17 -11.17
N ALA A 176 -1.16 10.41 -11.67
CA ALA A 176 -1.56 11.63 -10.97
C ALA A 176 -2.06 12.64 -12.02
N ASP A 177 -3.38 12.80 -12.13
CA ASP A 177 -4.01 13.54 -13.22
C ASP A 177 -4.21 15.02 -12.89
N CYS A 178 -3.16 15.68 -12.38
CA CYS A 178 -3.18 17.12 -12.09
C CYS A 178 -3.61 17.94 -13.33
N VAL A 179 -3.36 17.41 -14.52
CA VAL A 179 -3.73 17.99 -15.81
C VAL A 179 -5.23 18.25 -15.97
N ASN A 180 -6.11 17.48 -15.32
CA ASN A 180 -7.56 17.68 -15.46
C ASN A 180 -8.01 19.07 -15.01
N CYS A 181 -7.30 19.65 -14.03
CA CYS A 181 -7.62 20.95 -13.42
C CYS A 181 -6.57 22.03 -13.70
N HIS A 182 -5.30 21.64 -13.81
CA HIS A 182 -4.17 22.54 -14.05
C HIS A 182 -3.73 22.60 -15.53
N GLY A 183 -4.30 21.76 -16.38
CA GLY A 183 -4.21 21.88 -17.83
C GLY A 183 -5.14 22.98 -18.36
N THR A 184 -4.85 23.49 -19.56
CA THR A 184 -5.62 24.59 -20.15
C THR A 184 -6.84 24.07 -20.91
N THR A 185 -7.83 24.95 -21.09
CA THR A 185 -9.02 24.66 -21.92
C THR A 185 -8.69 24.54 -23.41
N ASP A 186 -7.59 25.15 -23.89
CA ASP A 186 -7.10 24.97 -25.27
C ASP A 186 -6.68 23.52 -25.56
N ASP A 187 -6.21 22.83 -24.52
CA ASP A 187 -5.84 21.41 -24.57
C ASP A 187 -7.03 20.49 -24.21
N GLY A 188 -8.23 21.04 -23.94
CA GLY A 188 -9.44 20.28 -23.61
C GLY A 188 -9.62 19.90 -22.14
N TYR A 189 -8.81 20.47 -21.23
CA TYR A 189 -8.97 20.29 -19.78
C TYR A 189 -9.85 21.38 -19.16
N SER A 190 -10.19 21.25 -17.87
CA SER A 190 -11.14 22.19 -17.25
C SER A 190 -10.55 23.60 -17.07
N GLY A 191 -9.24 23.72 -16.85
CA GLY A 191 -8.60 25.00 -16.52
C GLY A 191 -9.03 25.61 -15.18
N VAL A 192 -9.82 24.89 -14.36
CA VAL A 192 -10.47 25.45 -13.17
C VAL A 192 -9.49 26.02 -12.14
N ALA A 193 -8.27 25.49 -12.08
CA ALA A 193 -7.24 26.01 -11.17
C ALA A 193 -6.89 27.48 -11.45
N ALA A 194 -6.95 27.91 -12.71
CA ALA A 194 -6.72 29.29 -13.11
C ALA A 194 -7.81 30.23 -12.56
N ASP A 195 -9.06 29.81 -12.65
CA ASP A 195 -10.22 30.56 -12.19
C ASP A 195 -10.15 30.78 -10.68
N PHE A 196 -9.83 29.73 -9.92
CA PHE A 196 -9.64 29.79 -8.47
C PHE A 196 -8.59 30.82 -8.05
N ALA A 197 -7.47 30.87 -8.76
CA ALA A 197 -6.40 31.81 -8.47
C ALA A 197 -6.63 33.20 -9.09
N SER A 198 -7.77 33.41 -9.77
CA SER A 198 -8.12 34.68 -10.44
C SER A 198 -7.01 35.20 -11.35
N VAL A 199 -6.29 34.28 -12.01
CA VAL A 199 -5.16 34.57 -12.88
C VAL A 199 -5.49 34.21 -14.32
N SER A 200 -5.17 35.14 -15.22
CA SER A 200 -5.40 35.03 -16.66
C SER A 200 -4.09 35.01 -17.46
N PHE A 201 -2.93 34.87 -16.81
CA PHE A 201 -1.65 34.80 -17.51
C PHE A 201 -1.55 33.53 -18.37
N ASP A 202 -0.79 33.59 -19.46
CA ASP A 202 -0.64 32.55 -20.50
C ASP A 202 -0.24 31.20 -19.91
N TYR A 203 -1.20 30.38 -19.44
CA TYR A 203 -0.92 29.00 -19.04
C TYR A 203 -0.29 28.24 -20.19
N VAL A 204 0.64 27.35 -19.86
CA VAL A 204 1.28 26.53 -20.87
C VAL A 204 0.27 25.51 -21.37
N SER A 205 -0.11 25.66 -22.63
CA SER A 205 -0.82 24.66 -23.43
C SER A 205 0.19 23.85 -24.23
N GLN A 206 0.00 22.53 -24.29
CA GLN A 206 0.75 21.67 -25.21
C GLN A 206 0.48 22.05 -26.66
N ALA A 207 -0.78 22.29 -27.03
CA ALA A 207 -1.14 22.66 -28.40
C ALA A 207 -0.37 23.90 -28.91
N LEU A 208 0.04 24.78 -28.00
CA LEU A 208 0.74 26.02 -28.31
C LEU A 208 2.25 25.98 -28.06
N ASN A 209 2.74 25.16 -27.11
CA ASN A 209 4.12 25.25 -26.60
C ASN A 209 4.85 23.89 -26.54
N ASP A 210 4.53 22.96 -27.43
CA ASP A 210 5.12 21.61 -27.44
C ASP A 210 6.66 21.60 -27.38
N GLY A 211 7.31 22.58 -28.02
CA GLY A 211 8.78 22.73 -28.02
C GLY A 211 9.40 23.21 -26.70
N GLU A 212 8.61 23.84 -25.82
CA GLU A 212 9.07 24.36 -24.52
C GLU A 212 8.76 23.41 -23.35
N ILE A 213 7.81 22.50 -23.54
CA ILE A 213 7.43 21.52 -22.52
C ILE A 213 8.43 20.35 -22.55
N PRO A 214 9.07 19.98 -21.43
CA PRO A 214 10.02 18.86 -21.40
C PRO A 214 9.31 17.49 -21.42
N GLY A 215 10.04 16.46 -21.82
CA GLY A 215 9.64 15.05 -21.67
C GLY A 215 8.49 14.56 -22.60
N PRO A 216 8.14 13.26 -22.52
CA PRO A 216 7.13 12.63 -23.38
C PRO A 216 5.68 12.95 -22.95
N GLU A 217 5.46 13.15 -21.65
CA GLU A 217 4.13 13.39 -21.05
C GLU A 217 3.76 14.88 -21.08
N LYS A 218 3.66 15.45 -22.28
CA LYS A 218 3.58 16.90 -22.52
C LYS A 218 2.42 17.58 -21.78
N HIS A 219 1.18 17.09 -21.90
CA HIS A 219 0.05 17.69 -21.17
C HIS A 219 0.25 17.68 -19.64
N ASN A 220 0.73 16.55 -19.08
CA ASN A 220 1.03 16.44 -17.65
C ASN A 220 2.17 17.38 -17.22
N ASN A 221 3.21 17.52 -18.04
CA ASN A 221 4.32 18.42 -17.75
C ASN A 221 3.93 19.89 -17.90
N ALA A 222 3.06 20.24 -18.85
CA ALA A 222 2.44 21.55 -18.95
C ALA A 222 1.61 21.89 -17.70
N ALA A 223 0.84 20.92 -17.19
CA ALA A 223 0.11 21.08 -15.93
C ALA A 223 1.02 21.32 -14.73
N LYS A 224 2.13 20.56 -14.60
CA LYS A 224 3.14 20.79 -13.54
C LYS A 224 3.78 22.17 -13.63
N ILE A 225 4.09 22.63 -14.85
CA ILE A 225 4.56 23.98 -15.11
C ILE A 225 3.54 25.02 -14.63
N ASN A 226 2.26 24.84 -14.95
CA ASN A 226 1.18 25.72 -14.51
C ASN A 226 1.03 25.73 -12.98
N ILE A 227 1.20 24.57 -12.31
CA ILE A 227 1.21 24.48 -10.84
C ILE A 227 2.33 25.36 -10.26
N LEU A 228 3.54 25.33 -10.81
CA LEU A 228 4.63 26.19 -10.36
C LEU A 228 4.32 27.68 -10.53
N ARG A 229 3.69 28.09 -11.64
CA ARG A 229 3.25 29.48 -11.86
C ARG A 229 2.19 29.94 -10.86
N LEU A 230 1.25 29.05 -10.53
CA LEU A 230 0.24 29.29 -9.50
C LEU A 230 0.89 29.42 -8.13
N HIS A 231 1.87 28.56 -7.84
CA HIS A 231 2.66 28.63 -6.62
C HIS A 231 3.42 29.96 -6.52
N ASP A 232 4.12 30.37 -7.58
CA ASP A 232 4.84 31.64 -7.68
C ASP A 232 3.91 32.84 -7.46
N THR A 233 2.72 32.81 -8.07
CA THR A 233 1.71 33.86 -7.87
C THR A 233 1.25 33.94 -6.42
N LYS A 234 0.95 32.79 -5.80
CA LYS A 234 0.39 32.71 -4.45
C LYS A 234 1.41 33.05 -3.36
N HIS A 235 2.65 32.60 -3.54
CA HIS A 235 3.69 32.63 -2.51
C HIS A 235 4.82 33.62 -2.80
N GLY A 236 4.84 34.25 -3.98
CA GLY A 236 5.90 35.17 -4.40
C GLY A 236 7.23 34.49 -4.67
N THR A 237 7.20 33.20 -5.04
CA THR A 237 8.37 32.42 -5.44
C THR A 237 8.70 32.62 -6.94
N ASP A 238 9.78 32.00 -7.41
CA ASP A 238 10.21 32.02 -8.82
C ASP A 238 10.60 30.59 -9.30
N LEU A 239 9.77 29.60 -8.92
CA LEU A 239 10.01 28.18 -9.14
C LEU A 239 9.86 27.78 -10.61
N ASP A 240 9.02 28.47 -11.38
CA ASP A 240 8.94 28.28 -12.84
C ASP A 240 10.33 28.41 -13.49
N ASN A 241 11.02 29.51 -13.20
CA ASN A 241 12.33 29.80 -13.78
C ASN A 241 13.48 28.98 -13.15
N GLN A 242 13.20 28.23 -12.08
CA GLN A 242 14.15 27.39 -11.35
C GLN A 242 13.93 25.88 -11.60
N ARG A 243 13.14 25.51 -12.62
CA ARG A 243 12.94 24.11 -13.00
C ARG A 243 14.26 23.38 -13.31
N PRO A 244 14.33 22.06 -13.04
CA PRO A 244 13.28 21.22 -12.45
C PRO A 244 13.10 21.47 -10.95
N VAL A 245 11.87 21.29 -10.44
CA VAL A 245 11.53 21.46 -9.03
C VAL A 245 10.92 20.17 -8.48
N GLN A 246 11.49 19.67 -7.39
CA GLN A 246 10.95 18.54 -6.63
C GLN A 246 10.18 19.10 -5.43
N CYS A 247 8.84 18.98 -5.40
CA CYS A 247 8.02 19.59 -4.35
C CYS A 247 8.45 19.17 -2.94
N SER A 248 8.86 17.90 -2.78
CA SER A 248 9.30 17.34 -1.51
C SER A 248 10.67 17.83 -1.04
N GLN A 249 11.38 18.62 -1.84
CA GLN A 249 12.53 19.40 -1.40
C GLN A 249 12.11 20.40 -0.32
N CYS A 250 10.92 21.01 -0.44
CA CYS A 250 10.40 21.95 0.56
C CYS A 250 9.25 21.33 1.38
N HIS A 251 8.34 20.61 0.73
CA HIS A 251 7.18 20.00 1.40
C HIS A 251 7.51 18.58 1.85
N TYR A 252 7.98 18.42 3.09
CA TYR A 252 8.39 17.12 3.64
C TYR A 252 7.39 15.99 3.34
N SER A 253 7.91 14.82 2.94
CA SER A 253 7.14 13.60 2.73
C SER A 253 7.85 12.43 3.38
N PRO A 254 7.29 11.82 4.44
CA PRO A 254 7.87 10.65 5.10
C PRO A 254 8.20 9.48 4.15
N ALA A 255 7.42 9.31 3.07
CA ALA A 255 7.67 8.26 2.07
C ALA A 255 8.98 8.45 1.29
N LEU A 256 9.53 9.67 1.25
CA LEU A 256 10.78 10.00 0.56
C LEU A 256 11.94 10.23 1.54
N ASP A 257 11.68 10.15 2.86
CA ASP A 257 12.70 10.24 3.88
C ASP A 257 13.37 8.87 4.08
N LEU A 258 14.26 8.54 3.16
CA LEU A 258 15.01 7.28 3.18
C LEU A 258 15.92 7.15 4.42
N ALA A 259 16.25 8.25 5.10
CA ALA A 259 17.05 8.26 6.31
C ALA A 259 16.22 8.25 7.60
N GLN A 260 14.91 8.48 7.48
CA GLN A 260 13.92 8.52 8.56
C GLN A 260 14.28 9.49 9.70
N GLN A 261 14.78 10.66 9.33
CA GLN A 261 15.24 11.72 10.24
C GLN A 261 14.20 12.84 10.44
N GLY A 262 13.08 12.80 9.73
CA GLY A 262 12.08 13.87 9.77
C GLY A 262 12.41 15.03 8.82
N PRO A 263 11.66 16.14 8.93
CA PRO A 263 11.94 17.35 8.17
C PRO A 263 13.36 17.88 8.44
N VAL A 264 14.10 18.18 7.38
CA VAL A 264 15.46 18.75 7.47
C VAL A 264 15.68 19.89 6.48
N ASP A 265 16.55 20.82 6.87
CA ASP A 265 17.05 21.90 6.02
C ASP A 265 18.54 21.64 5.72
N ASP A 266 18.91 21.72 4.44
CA ASP A 266 20.31 21.76 4.02
C ASP A 266 20.81 23.22 3.98
N ASP A 267 22.10 23.44 3.69
CA ASP A 267 22.66 24.79 3.59
C ASP A 267 21.87 25.65 2.57
N PRO A 268 21.42 26.88 2.91
CA PRO A 268 20.60 27.71 2.01
C PRO A 268 21.25 28.01 0.65
N GLU A 269 22.58 28.01 0.55
CA GLU A 269 23.30 28.23 -0.70
C GLU A 269 23.43 26.96 -1.55
N SER A 270 23.14 25.79 -0.97
CA SER A 270 23.27 24.49 -1.66
C SER A 270 22.12 24.17 -2.62
N GLY A 271 20.97 24.84 -2.47
CA GLY A 271 19.75 24.49 -3.19
C GLY A 271 19.20 23.11 -2.81
N GLY A 272 19.54 22.60 -1.62
CA GLY A 272 19.02 21.34 -1.05
C GLY A 272 17.66 21.50 -0.37
N ARG A 273 17.37 20.64 0.60
CA ARG A 273 16.08 20.56 1.30
C ARG A 273 15.82 21.79 2.16
N GLN A 274 14.56 22.19 2.24
CA GLN A 274 14.04 23.31 3.03
C GLN A 274 12.70 22.89 3.64
N GLN A 275 12.72 21.91 4.53
CA GLN A 275 11.53 21.19 4.97
C GLN A 275 11.00 21.61 6.34
N THR A 276 11.82 22.23 7.19
CA THR A 276 11.43 22.47 8.59
C THR A 276 10.40 23.59 8.74
N SER A 277 10.30 24.48 7.75
CA SER A 277 9.47 25.69 7.80
C SER A 277 8.26 25.65 6.87
N HIS A 278 7.99 24.51 6.23
CA HIS A 278 6.90 24.35 5.27
C HIS A 278 5.99 23.21 5.72
N VAL A 279 4.69 23.33 5.41
CA VAL A 279 3.76 22.22 5.60
C VAL A 279 4.19 21.00 4.78
N SER A 280 3.83 19.80 5.22
CA SER A 280 4.12 18.55 4.52
C SER A 280 3.49 18.53 3.13
N MET A 281 3.95 17.60 2.28
CA MET A 281 3.32 17.37 0.99
C MET A 281 1.88 16.89 1.13
N SER A 282 1.56 16.13 2.19
CA SER A 282 0.18 15.70 2.46
C SER A 282 -0.72 16.90 2.73
N ARG A 283 -0.33 17.81 3.62
CA ARG A 283 -1.12 19.00 3.93
C ARG A 283 -1.22 19.96 2.75
N ALA A 284 -0.10 20.19 2.04
CA ALA A 284 -0.08 21.05 0.84
C ALA A 284 -1.03 20.56 -0.25
N MET A 285 -1.18 19.24 -0.41
CA MET A 285 -2.10 18.65 -1.38
C MET A 285 -3.51 18.52 -0.81
N HIS A 286 -3.71 17.75 0.24
CA HIS A 286 -5.03 17.32 0.67
C HIS A 286 -5.84 18.47 1.27
N GLN A 287 -5.28 19.21 2.23
CA GLN A 287 -6.02 20.29 2.87
C GLN A 287 -6.30 21.43 1.89
N HIS A 288 -5.29 21.87 1.13
CA HIS A 288 -5.48 22.97 0.19
C HIS A 288 -6.60 22.68 -0.80
N HIS A 289 -6.62 21.49 -1.39
CA HIS A 289 -7.62 21.10 -2.38
C HIS A 289 -8.98 20.78 -1.74
N GLY A 290 -8.99 20.20 -0.53
CA GLY A 290 -10.21 19.87 0.21
C GLY A 290 -11.01 21.09 0.68
N GLU A 291 -10.35 22.24 0.85
CA GLU A 291 -10.98 23.51 1.25
C GLU A 291 -11.50 24.35 0.07
N LEU A 292 -11.22 23.96 -1.18
CA LEU A 292 -11.66 24.72 -2.37
C LEU A 292 -13.16 24.55 -2.61
N MET A 293 -13.82 25.67 -2.93
CA MET A 293 -15.26 25.74 -3.21
C MET A 293 -15.51 26.27 -4.62
N PHE A 294 -16.16 25.48 -5.48
CA PHE A 294 -16.58 25.89 -6.81
C PHE A 294 -18.10 26.07 -6.87
N ALA A 295 -18.57 27.27 -7.20
CA ALA A 295 -20.00 27.61 -7.26
C ALA A 295 -20.77 27.26 -5.95
N ASP A 296 -20.19 27.64 -4.81
CA ASP A 296 -20.70 27.39 -3.44
C ASP A 296 -20.77 25.90 -3.03
N GLU A 297 -20.23 24.99 -3.83
CA GLU A 297 -20.08 23.57 -3.50
C GLU A 297 -18.61 23.18 -3.35
N PRO A 298 -18.26 22.18 -2.52
CA PRO A 298 -16.89 21.67 -2.45
C PRO A 298 -16.41 21.23 -3.84
N LEU A 299 -15.18 21.63 -4.22
CA LEU A 299 -14.58 21.20 -5.49
C LEU A 299 -14.54 19.67 -5.59
N PHE A 300 -14.28 19.02 -4.45
CA PHE A 300 -14.27 17.58 -4.31
C PHE A 300 -15.51 17.13 -3.52
N PRO A 301 -16.42 16.34 -4.10
CA PRO A 301 -17.63 15.90 -3.42
C PRO A 301 -17.30 15.04 -2.20
N GLN A 302 -18.14 15.13 -1.16
CA GLN A 302 -18.01 14.27 0.01
C GLN A 302 -18.58 12.89 -0.29
N MET A 303 -17.94 11.86 0.25
CA MET A 303 -18.42 10.48 0.18
C MET A 303 -19.57 10.30 1.18
N PRO A 304 -20.78 9.88 0.75
CA PRO A 304 -21.83 9.53 1.72
C PRO A 304 -21.40 8.34 2.58
N LEU A 305 -21.97 8.20 3.78
CA LEU A 305 -21.56 7.15 4.71
C LEU A 305 -21.85 5.75 4.14
N PRO A 306 -21.09 4.71 4.55
CA PRO A 306 -21.44 3.34 4.24
C PRO A 306 -22.89 3.01 4.66
N GLY A 307 -23.65 2.39 3.74
CA GLY A 307 -25.08 2.11 3.92
C GLY A 307 -26.02 3.21 3.41
N GLU A 308 -25.51 4.42 3.15
CA GLU A 308 -26.27 5.54 2.56
C GLU A 308 -25.99 5.75 1.08
N ARG A 309 -24.99 5.06 0.53
CA ARG A 309 -24.58 5.13 -0.89
C ARG A 309 -24.73 3.80 -1.61
N THR A 310 -24.89 3.87 -2.93
CA THR A 310 -24.75 2.71 -3.82
C THR A 310 -23.27 2.48 -4.20
N LEU A 311 -22.94 1.30 -4.76
CA LEU A 311 -21.60 1.04 -5.29
C LEU A 311 -21.24 1.97 -6.45
N ASP A 312 -22.21 2.27 -7.33
CA ASP A 312 -22.00 3.18 -8.47
C ASP A 312 -21.74 4.60 -7.99
N GLU A 313 -22.52 5.09 -7.02
CA GLU A 313 -22.30 6.40 -6.42
C GLU A 313 -20.94 6.51 -5.73
N ALA A 314 -20.53 5.46 -4.99
CA ALA A 314 -19.21 5.41 -4.38
C ALA A 314 -18.09 5.45 -5.43
N ALA A 315 -18.25 4.73 -6.55
CA ALA A 315 -17.31 4.74 -7.65
C ALA A 315 -17.21 6.12 -8.31
N ASP A 316 -18.35 6.77 -8.57
CA ASP A 316 -18.40 8.11 -9.17
C ASP A 316 -17.71 9.16 -8.27
N VAL A 317 -17.99 9.14 -6.96
CA VAL A 317 -17.34 10.05 -6.01
C VAL A 317 -15.84 9.75 -5.90
N LEU A 318 -15.41 8.49 -5.88
CA LEU A 318 -13.99 8.14 -5.91
C LEU A 318 -13.27 8.69 -7.14
N GLN A 319 -13.87 8.52 -8.32
CA GLN A 319 -13.36 9.05 -9.60
C GLN A 319 -13.28 10.58 -9.58
N ALA A 320 -14.21 11.25 -8.91
CA ALA A 320 -14.21 12.70 -8.75
C ALA A 320 -13.22 13.20 -7.67
N THR A 321 -12.73 12.33 -6.78
CA THR A 321 -11.95 12.70 -5.59
C THR A 321 -10.54 12.10 -5.59
N CYS A 322 -10.29 11.08 -4.76
CA CYS A 322 -8.96 10.52 -4.49
C CYS A 322 -8.27 10.04 -5.77
N TYR A 323 -9.03 9.47 -6.71
CA TYR A 323 -8.51 8.95 -7.98
C TYR A 323 -8.12 10.02 -9.00
N GLN A 324 -8.35 11.31 -8.73
CA GLN A 324 -7.76 12.38 -9.54
C GLN A 324 -6.25 12.51 -9.32
N CYS A 325 -5.74 12.09 -8.16
CA CYS A 325 -4.33 12.27 -7.79
C CYS A 325 -3.63 10.95 -7.43
N HIS A 326 -4.36 10.00 -6.87
CA HIS A 326 -3.84 8.68 -6.53
C HIS A 326 -4.13 7.68 -7.66
N PRO A 327 -3.25 6.68 -7.86
CA PRO A 327 -3.43 5.67 -8.91
C PRO A 327 -4.78 4.96 -8.77
N GLY A 328 -5.68 5.17 -9.72
CA GLY A 328 -7.10 5.20 -9.39
C GLY A 328 -8.05 5.27 -10.56
N LYS A 329 -7.89 6.25 -11.47
CA LYS A 329 -8.79 6.36 -12.63
C LYS A 329 -8.69 5.14 -13.52
N ASN A 330 -7.46 4.72 -13.79
CA ASN A 330 -7.18 3.56 -14.62
C ASN A 330 -6.75 2.37 -13.78
N THR A 331 -5.81 2.56 -12.85
CA THR A 331 -5.23 1.41 -12.15
C THR A 331 -6.19 0.88 -11.09
N GLN A 332 -6.85 1.74 -10.32
CA GLN A 332 -7.66 1.39 -9.13
C GLN A 332 -6.80 0.70 -8.06
N CYS A 333 -5.97 1.47 -7.35
CA CYS A 333 -5.06 0.91 -6.35
C CYS A 333 -5.78 0.11 -5.26
N LEU A 334 -7.00 0.51 -4.87
CA LEU A 334 -7.88 -0.22 -3.98
C LEU A 334 -8.71 -1.24 -4.77
N ARG A 335 -8.29 -2.51 -4.71
CA ARG A 335 -8.81 -3.60 -5.56
C ARG A 335 -8.93 -4.96 -4.87
N GLY A 336 -8.62 -5.03 -3.59
CA GLY A 336 -8.72 -6.26 -2.79
C GLY A 336 -10.15 -6.58 -2.32
N ALA A 337 -10.24 -7.49 -1.36
CA ALA A 337 -11.48 -7.96 -0.77
C ALA A 337 -12.33 -6.83 -0.14
N MET A 338 -11.67 -5.82 0.44
CA MET A 338 -12.35 -4.65 1.01
C MET A 338 -13.06 -3.82 -0.08
N ALA A 339 -12.40 -3.60 -1.22
CA ALA A 339 -12.99 -2.92 -2.37
C ALA A 339 -14.20 -3.69 -2.90
N ALA A 340 -14.07 -5.02 -3.02
CA ALA A 340 -15.17 -5.90 -3.41
C ALA A 340 -16.35 -5.87 -2.41
N GLY A 341 -16.06 -5.58 -1.15
CA GLY A 341 -17.05 -5.37 -0.08
C GLY A 341 -17.69 -3.97 -0.06
N GLY A 342 -17.31 -3.07 -0.98
CA GLY A 342 -17.84 -1.71 -1.06
C GLY A 342 -17.14 -0.68 -0.16
N VAL A 343 -16.03 -1.06 0.49
CA VAL A 343 -15.18 -0.14 1.25
C VAL A 343 -14.35 0.70 0.28
N VAL A 344 -14.27 2.00 0.54
CA VAL A 344 -13.53 2.98 -0.28
C VAL A 344 -12.49 3.72 0.55
N CYS A 345 -11.62 4.48 -0.11
CA CYS A 345 -10.51 5.21 0.51
C CYS A 345 -10.96 6.06 1.71
N GLN A 346 -12.09 6.76 1.55
CA GLN A 346 -12.65 7.65 2.56
C GLN A 346 -13.12 6.90 3.81
N ASP A 347 -13.55 5.64 3.71
CA ASP A 347 -13.97 4.87 4.88
C ASP A 347 -12.79 4.51 5.79
N CYS A 348 -11.57 4.50 5.24
CA CYS A 348 -10.34 4.24 5.98
C CYS A 348 -9.66 5.54 6.41
N HIS A 349 -9.41 6.44 5.45
CA HIS A 349 -8.52 7.58 5.66
C HIS A 349 -9.25 8.89 6.02
N GLY A 350 -10.54 8.99 5.70
CA GLY A 350 -11.33 10.23 5.80
C GLY A 350 -11.35 11.05 4.50
N SER A 351 -11.97 12.23 4.59
CA SER A 351 -12.00 13.25 3.54
C SER A 351 -10.63 13.91 3.31
N MET A 352 -10.49 14.66 2.23
CA MET A 352 -9.25 15.38 1.90
C MET A 352 -8.79 16.32 3.02
N VAL A 353 -9.72 17.05 3.66
CA VAL A 353 -9.37 17.96 4.77
C VAL A 353 -8.87 17.17 5.98
N GLN A 354 -9.47 16.01 6.28
CA GLN A 354 -9.05 15.12 7.37
C GLN A 354 -7.66 14.50 7.12
N VAL A 355 -7.37 14.09 5.88
CA VAL A 355 -6.05 13.56 5.51
C VAL A 355 -4.97 14.65 5.56
N GLY A 356 -5.33 15.89 5.24
CA GLY A 356 -4.44 17.05 5.30
C GLY A 356 -4.23 17.63 6.72
N ASP A 357 -5.02 17.21 7.70
CA ASP A 357 -4.88 17.64 9.10
C ASP A 357 -3.74 16.88 9.81
N ASP A 358 -2.51 17.18 9.38
CA ASP A 358 -1.30 16.50 9.84
C ASP A 358 -0.43 17.34 10.79
N PHE A 359 0.62 16.70 11.29
CA PHE A 359 1.56 17.25 12.27
C PHE A 359 2.29 18.54 11.85
N THR A 360 2.20 18.97 10.59
CA THR A 360 2.98 20.10 10.06
C THR A 360 2.23 21.42 10.00
N GLU A 361 1.00 21.47 10.51
CA GLU A 361 0.14 22.66 10.51
C GLU A 361 0.87 23.96 10.89
N ASN A 362 1.67 23.92 11.96
CA ASN A 362 2.29 25.11 12.52
C ASN A 362 3.68 25.42 11.96
N LEU A 363 4.24 24.57 11.08
CA LEU A 363 5.61 24.75 10.55
C LEU A 363 5.86 26.11 9.87
N PRO A 364 4.91 26.69 9.11
CA PRO A 364 5.09 28.03 8.54
C PRO A 364 5.26 29.16 9.57
N HIS A 365 4.86 28.94 10.82
CA HIS A 365 4.94 29.94 11.89
C HIS A 365 6.04 29.61 12.90
N THR A 366 6.22 28.34 13.21
CA THR A 366 7.23 27.82 14.13
C THR A 366 7.90 26.63 13.46
N PRO A 367 9.18 26.71 13.07
CA PRO A 367 9.85 25.61 12.39
C PRO A 367 9.89 24.31 13.20
N TYR A 368 10.13 23.20 12.51
CA TYR A 368 10.40 21.89 13.11
C TYR A 368 11.70 21.95 13.94
N PRO A 369 11.77 21.29 15.11
CA PRO A 369 10.75 20.41 15.70
C PRO A 369 9.66 21.14 16.51
N GLU A 370 9.85 22.40 16.91
CA GLU A 370 8.97 23.06 17.88
C GLU A 370 7.54 23.26 17.38
N GLY A 371 7.33 23.46 16.08
CA GLY A 371 5.99 23.58 15.49
C GLY A 371 5.30 22.27 15.13
N ALA A 372 5.94 21.12 15.31
CA ALA A 372 5.33 19.83 15.00
C ALA A 372 4.25 19.47 16.05
N ASP A 373 3.03 19.19 15.59
CA ASP A 373 1.96 18.65 16.45
C ASP A 373 1.83 17.13 16.26
N LEU A 374 2.60 16.38 17.04
CA LEU A 374 2.61 14.91 16.98
C LEU A 374 1.38 14.25 17.62
N SER A 375 0.40 15.03 18.10
CA SER A 375 -0.92 14.49 18.43
C SER A 375 -1.78 14.24 17.19
N LYS A 376 -1.42 14.87 16.07
CA LYS A 376 -2.04 14.65 14.76
C LYS A 376 -1.37 13.52 13.99
N ARG A 377 -2.03 13.08 12.92
CA ARG A 377 -1.48 12.04 12.04
C ARG A 377 -0.16 12.46 11.41
N VAL A 378 0.73 11.48 11.26
CA VAL A 378 1.93 11.59 10.42
C VAL A 378 1.66 10.82 9.12
N PRO A 379 1.63 11.46 7.94
CA PRO A 379 1.39 10.77 6.67
C PRO A 379 2.36 9.60 6.49
N TRP A 380 1.91 8.43 6.05
CA TRP A 380 2.71 7.19 5.95
C TRP A 380 3.24 6.61 7.27
N GLY A 381 3.12 7.33 8.39
CA GLY A 381 3.48 6.89 9.74
C GLY A 381 2.27 6.60 10.62
N SER A 382 1.07 7.00 10.20
CA SER A 382 -0.19 6.87 10.91
C SER A 382 -1.27 6.45 9.92
N GLU A 383 -1.42 5.14 9.71
CA GLU A 383 -2.40 4.57 8.79
C GLU A 383 -3.46 3.76 9.55
N PRO A 384 -4.67 3.61 9.00
CA PRO A 384 -5.69 2.73 9.55
C PRO A 384 -5.19 1.29 9.65
N GLY A 385 -5.54 0.62 10.76
CA GLY A 385 -5.16 -0.76 11.03
C GLY A 385 -6.29 -1.74 10.77
N CYS A 386 -5.97 -3.03 10.84
CA CYS A 386 -6.96 -4.11 10.82
C CYS A 386 -7.95 -3.94 11.99
N GLY A 387 -7.41 -3.62 13.17
CA GLY A 387 -8.17 -3.39 14.39
C GLY A 387 -9.12 -2.20 14.35
N SER A 388 -9.06 -1.36 13.31
CA SER A 388 -9.99 -0.24 13.13
C SER A 388 -11.35 -0.66 12.59
N CYS A 389 -11.43 -1.79 11.88
CA CYS A 389 -12.70 -2.35 11.40
C CYS A 389 -12.98 -3.75 11.96
N HIS A 390 -11.93 -4.55 12.19
CA HIS A 390 -12.02 -5.89 12.77
C HIS A 390 -11.83 -5.81 14.28
N THR A 391 -12.76 -5.14 14.94
CA THR A 391 -12.67 -4.73 16.35
C THR A 391 -12.83 -5.89 17.33
N GLY A 392 -13.41 -7.01 16.90
CA GLY A 392 -13.69 -8.17 17.73
C GLY A 392 -14.14 -9.37 16.91
N ASP A 393 -14.76 -10.33 17.58
CA ASP A 393 -15.21 -11.61 17.01
C ASP A 393 -16.71 -11.84 17.23
N ALA A 394 -17.23 -13.04 16.91
CA ALA A 394 -18.66 -13.31 16.95
C ALA A 394 -19.25 -13.32 18.38
N LEU A 395 -18.44 -13.53 19.42
CA LEU A 395 -18.89 -13.46 20.81
C LEU A 395 -18.76 -12.05 21.37
N ASN A 396 -17.66 -11.39 21.04
CA ASN A 396 -17.41 -10.03 21.47
C ASN A 396 -16.97 -9.17 20.29
N PRO A 397 -17.91 -8.55 19.56
CA PRO A 397 -17.60 -7.72 18.40
C PRO A 397 -16.95 -6.38 18.77
N ASN A 398 -16.95 -5.99 20.05
CA ASN A 398 -16.36 -4.75 20.58
C ASN A 398 -16.89 -3.45 19.94
N HIS A 399 -18.20 -3.39 19.66
CA HIS A 399 -18.86 -2.18 19.11
C HIS A 399 -19.27 -1.20 20.22
N GLU A 400 -18.30 -0.62 20.92
CA GLU A 400 -18.57 0.33 22.01
C GLU A 400 -18.67 1.80 21.53
N GLY A 401 -19.76 2.47 21.91
CA GLY A 401 -19.97 3.91 21.69
C GLY A 401 -20.76 4.28 20.43
N GLU A 402 -21.00 5.57 20.25
CA GLU A 402 -21.78 6.12 19.13
C GLU A 402 -20.93 6.35 17.87
N GLY A 403 -21.56 6.57 16.71
CA GLY A 403 -20.85 6.86 15.45
C GLY A 403 -20.19 5.65 14.78
N LEU A 404 -20.42 4.43 15.27
CA LEU A 404 -19.93 3.20 14.62
C LEU A 404 -20.91 2.75 13.52
N ILE A 405 -20.38 2.39 12.36
CA ILE A 405 -21.16 1.82 11.26
C ILE A 405 -20.87 0.32 11.18
N VAL A 406 -21.79 -0.47 11.72
CA VAL A 406 -21.65 -1.93 11.82
C VAL A 406 -22.09 -2.60 10.53
N ALA A 407 -21.31 -3.57 10.04
CA ALA A 407 -21.65 -4.35 8.87
C ALA A 407 -22.88 -5.25 9.11
N PRO A 408 -23.61 -5.67 8.06
CA PRO A 408 -24.77 -6.55 8.22
C PRO A 408 -24.49 -7.90 8.90
N ASP A 409 -23.24 -8.36 8.87
CA ASP A 409 -22.78 -9.56 9.58
C ASP A 409 -22.72 -9.39 11.12
N GLY A 410 -22.79 -8.16 11.62
CA GLY A 410 -22.78 -7.84 13.05
C GLY A 410 -21.41 -7.99 13.72
N ILE A 411 -20.33 -8.22 12.97
CA ILE A 411 -18.98 -8.49 13.52
C ILE A 411 -18.02 -7.34 13.24
N ARG A 412 -17.88 -6.94 11.96
CA ARG A 412 -16.93 -5.90 11.56
C ARG A 412 -17.61 -4.54 11.40
N LEU A 413 -16.80 -3.48 11.39
CA LEU A 413 -17.23 -2.14 11.01
C LEU A 413 -17.03 -1.90 9.50
N LEU A 414 -17.82 -1.01 8.94
CA LEU A 414 -17.72 -0.55 7.54
C LEU A 414 -16.87 0.73 7.39
N GLN A 415 -16.42 1.31 8.51
CA GLN A 415 -15.62 2.52 8.56
C GLN A 415 -14.58 2.41 9.68
N ALA A 416 -13.35 2.84 9.42
CA ALA A 416 -12.21 2.70 10.32
C ALA A 416 -12.19 3.73 11.46
N TYR A 417 -13.02 4.77 11.37
CA TYR A 417 -13.15 5.84 12.34
C TYR A 417 -14.64 6.12 12.60
N ARG A 418 -14.96 6.87 13.65
CA ARG A 418 -16.35 7.18 14.00
C ARG A 418 -16.93 8.23 13.06
N SER A 419 -18.20 8.10 12.66
CA SER A 419 -18.83 9.02 11.71
C SER A 419 -19.00 10.46 12.22
N ASP A 420 -18.92 10.67 13.53
CA ASP A 420 -18.92 11.97 14.19
C ASP A 420 -17.51 12.54 14.44
N ASP A 421 -16.46 11.79 14.11
CA ASP A 421 -15.08 12.25 14.25
C ASP A 421 -14.64 13.11 13.07
N ILE A 422 -14.48 14.40 13.34
CA ILE A 422 -14.04 15.40 12.37
C ILE A 422 -12.59 15.24 11.93
N THR A 423 -11.77 14.41 12.59
CA THR A 423 -10.36 14.16 12.28
C THR A 423 -10.12 12.80 11.61
N ALA A 424 -11.15 11.96 11.55
CA ALA A 424 -11.06 10.57 11.08
C ALA A 424 -9.96 9.76 11.76
N GLU A 425 -9.83 9.87 13.09
CA GLU A 425 -8.88 9.10 13.88
C GLU A 425 -9.23 7.60 13.83
N PRO A 426 -8.30 6.73 13.38
CA PRO A 426 -8.57 5.30 13.31
C PRO A 426 -8.89 4.70 14.69
N ILE A 427 -9.97 3.93 14.75
CA ILE A 427 -10.34 3.14 15.93
C ILE A 427 -9.21 2.16 16.24
N ARG A 428 -8.91 2.00 17.54
CA ARG A 428 -7.91 1.04 18.02
C ARG A 428 -8.56 0.00 18.92
N SER A 429 -8.47 -1.26 18.52
CA SER A 429 -8.98 -2.41 19.28
C SER A 429 -7.85 -3.37 19.66
N PRO A 430 -6.99 -3.01 20.62
CA PRO A 430 -5.81 -3.82 20.96
C PRO A 430 -6.15 -5.21 21.52
N ALA A 431 -7.38 -5.42 22.00
CA ALA A 431 -7.86 -6.72 22.46
C ALA A 431 -8.38 -7.62 21.33
N SER A 432 -8.53 -7.10 20.11
CA SER A 432 -8.98 -7.91 18.97
C SER A 432 -7.88 -8.87 18.54
N ARG A 433 -8.28 -10.12 18.24
CA ARG A 433 -7.41 -11.13 17.66
C ARG A 433 -6.94 -10.79 16.24
N PHE A 434 -7.54 -9.77 15.61
CA PHE A 434 -7.24 -9.33 14.25
C PHE A 434 -6.33 -8.10 14.19
N THR A 435 -5.98 -7.54 15.35
CA THR A 435 -5.18 -6.32 15.44
C THR A 435 -3.72 -6.58 15.12
N GLU A 436 -3.16 -5.67 14.33
CA GLU A 436 -1.75 -5.53 14.02
C GLU A 436 -0.90 -5.31 15.29
N ASN A 437 0.35 -5.79 15.30
CA ASN A 437 1.24 -5.70 16.46
C ASN A 437 2.34 -4.63 16.32
N GLN A 438 2.37 -3.91 15.20
CA GLN A 438 3.24 -2.77 14.94
C GLN A 438 2.41 -1.56 14.46
N PRO A 439 2.98 -0.34 14.42
CA PRO A 439 2.24 0.86 14.01
C PRO A 439 1.60 0.80 12.63
N LEU A 440 2.09 -0.07 11.73
CA LEU A 440 1.56 -0.27 10.39
C LEU A 440 1.33 -1.75 10.11
N TYR A 441 0.28 -2.04 9.34
CA TYR A 441 -0.04 -3.38 8.82
C TYR A 441 1.16 -4.03 8.11
N ARG A 442 1.83 -3.31 7.19
CA ARG A 442 2.99 -3.81 6.42
C ARG A 442 4.22 -4.16 7.27
N LEU A 443 4.24 -3.69 8.52
CA LEU A 443 5.33 -3.91 9.46
C LEU A 443 4.98 -4.97 10.52
N SER A 444 3.73 -5.45 10.51
CA SER A 444 3.21 -6.36 11.52
C SER A 444 3.38 -7.81 11.11
N THR A 445 3.55 -8.66 12.12
CA THR A 445 3.73 -10.10 11.97
C THR A 445 2.70 -10.87 12.79
N GLY A 446 2.46 -12.11 12.40
CA GLY A 446 1.58 -13.02 13.12
C GLY A 446 2.22 -14.37 13.39
N HIS A 447 1.53 -15.43 12.97
CA HIS A 447 1.94 -16.81 13.17
C HIS A 447 3.34 -17.09 12.61
N GLY A 448 4.24 -17.63 13.44
CA GLY A 448 5.60 -17.98 13.04
C GLY A 448 6.49 -16.80 12.64
N GLY A 449 6.10 -15.56 12.93
CA GLY A 449 6.82 -14.35 12.49
C GLY A 449 6.57 -13.99 11.03
N VAL A 450 5.59 -14.63 10.37
CA VAL A 450 5.20 -14.27 9.00
C VAL A 450 4.53 -12.90 9.02
N MET A 451 4.95 -12.03 8.10
CA MET A 451 4.35 -10.69 7.91
C MET A 451 2.88 -10.82 7.53
N CYS A 452 2.03 -9.92 8.01
CA CYS A 452 0.61 -9.92 7.67
C CYS A 452 0.40 -9.89 6.15
N GLU A 453 1.20 -9.11 5.42
CA GLU A 453 1.19 -9.05 3.94
C GLU A 453 1.47 -10.39 3.26
N GLY A 454 2.26 -11.26 3.89
CA GLY A 454 2.55 -12.60 3.36
C GLY A 454 1.33 -13.52 3.35
N CYS A 455 0.40 -13.34 4.30
CA CYS A 455 -0.83 -14.13 4.36
C CYS A 455 -2.00 -13.43 3.67
N HIS A 456 -2.14 -12.12 3.87
CA HIS A 456 -3.32 -11.36 3.47
C HIS A 456 -3.13 -10.57 2.17
N GLY A 457 -1.93 -10.45 1.62
CA GLY A 457 -1.64 -9.60 0.46
C GLY A 457 -1.26 -8.17 0.83
N SER A 458 -0.85 -7.36 -0.15
CA SER A 458 -0.40 -5.99 0.13
C SER A 458 -1.54 -5.07 0.58
N THR A 459 -1.17 -3.96 1.24
CA THR A 459 -2.11 -2.85 1.50
C THR A 459 -2.89 -2.48 0.22
N HIS A 460 -4.19 -2.20 0.34
CA HIS A 460 -5.15 -1.92 -0.77
C HIS A 460 -5.45 -3.09 -1.74
N ALA A 461 -4.71 -4.19 -1.68
CA ALA A 461 -4.91 -5.38 -2.50
C ALA A 461 -5.02 -6.67 -1.66
N ILE A 462 -5.58 -6.54 -0.44
CA ILE A 462 -5.84 -7.67 0.45
C ILE A 462 -6.65 -8.75 -0.30
N PHE A 463 -6.20 -10.00 -0.19
CA PHE A 463 -6.77 -11.11 -0.93
C PHE A 463 -8.22 -11.44 -0.51
N PRO A 464 -9.02 -11.99 -1.45
CA PRO A 464 -8.76 -12.07 -2.88
C PRO A 464 -9.05 -10.75 -3.60
N ASN A 465 -8.38 -10.55 -4.74
CA ASN A 465 -8.91 -9.65 -5.75
C ASN A 465 -10.15 -10.34 -6.39
N PRO A 466 -11.32 -9.67 -6.52
CA PRO A 466 -12.54 -10.29 -7.04
C PRO A 466 -12.41 -10.71 -8.51
N MET A 467 -11.47 -10.14 -9.27
CA MET A 467 -11.14 -10.59 -10.61
C MET A 467 -10.27 -11.86 -10.53
N PRO A 468 -10.77 -13.05 -10.91
CA PRO A 468 -10.08 -14.31 -10.64
C PRO A 468 -8.67 -14.40 -11.22
N ASN A 469 -8.44 -13.70 -12.32
CA ASN A 469 -7.20 -13.73 -13.09
C ASN A 469 -6.23 -12.58 -12.78
N ALA A 470 -6.57 -11.69 -11.83
CA ALA A 470 -5.71 -10.58 -11.44
C ALA A 470 -4.36 -11.07 -10.89
N ASN A 471 -3.31 -10.29 -11.13
CA ASN A 471 -1.94 -10.61 -10.69
C ASN A 471 -1.86 -10.75 -9.16
N ASP A 472 -2.69 -10.01 -8.41
CA ASP A 472 -2.76 -10.14 -6.94
C ASP A 472 -3.14 -11.56 -6.49
N ASN A 473 -3.92 -12.30 -7.27
CA ASN A 473 -4.34 -13.66 -6.90
C ASN A 473 -3.26 -14.72 -7.20
N VAL A 474 -2.17 -14.37 -7.90
CA VAL A 474 -1.15 -15.32 -8.35
C VAL A 474 -0.43 -15.94 -7.15
N THR A 475 0.03 -15.13 -6.20
CA THR A 475 0.73 -15.60 -4.99
C THR A 475 -0.11 -16.63 -4.25
N ALA A 476 -1.37 -16.30 -3.94
CA ALA A 476 -2.29 -17.20 -3.25
C ALA A 476 -2.54 -18.50 -4.03
N THR A 477 -2.76 -18.38 -5.35
CA THR A 477 -3.01 -19.55 -6.19
C THR A 477 -1.79 -20.47 -6.28
N GLN A 478 -0.57 -19.93 -6.36
CA GLN A 478 0.67 -20.71 -6.36
C GLN A 478 0.89 -21.45 -5.04
N LEU A 479 0.56 -20.82 -3.91
CA LEU A 479 0.86 -21.34 -2.59
C LEU A 479 -0.15 -22.36 -2.08
N GLN A 480 -1.46 -22.11 -2.24
CA GLN A 480 -2.53 -22.97 -1.70
C GLN A 480 -3.51 -23.50 -2.75
N GLY A 481 -3.27 -23.24 -4.04
CA GLY A 481 -4.12 -23.74 -5.13
C GLY A 481 -5.41 -22.97 -5.36
N HIS A 482 -5.70 -21.92 -4.58
CA HIS A 482 -6.85 -21.04 -4.77
C HIS A 482 -6.56 -19.60 -4.35
N SER A 483 -7.33 -18.65 -4.89
CA SER A 483 -7.27 -17.24 -4.47
C SER A 483 -7.80 -17.06 -3.05
N GLY A 484 -7.37 -15.99 -2.39
CA GLY A 484 -7.79 -15.61 -1.03
C GLY A 484 -6.62 -15.55 -0.07
N THR A 485 -6.89 -15.13 1.17
CA THR A 485 -5.92 -15.17 2.26
C THR A 485 -5.28 -16.56 2.35
N ILE A 486 -3.96 -16.61 2.53
CA ILE A 486 -3.24 -17.87 2.79
C ILE A 486 -3.71 -18.43 4.13
N ILE A 487 -4.40 -19.56 4.08
CA ILE A 487 -5.08 -20.13 5.24
C ILE A 487 -4.96 -21.65 5.33
N GLU A 488 -4.54 -22.31 4.23
CA GLU A 488 -4.27 -23.74 4.24
C GLU A 488 -2.94 -24.03 4.95
N CYS A 489 -2.99 -24.76 6.05
CA CYS A 489 -1.82 -25.00 6.91
C CYS A 489 -0.70 -25.75 6.16
N GLU A 490 -1.07 -26.61 5.20
CA GLU A 490 -0.15 -27.37 4.37
C GLU A 490 0.69 -26.52 3.40
N THR A 491 0.35 -25.23 3.26
CA THR A 491 1.19 -24.26 2.52
C THR A 491 2.59 -24.14 3.15
N CYS A 492 2.67 -24.25 4.47
CA CYS A 492 3.92 -24.06 5.22
C CYS A 492 4.33 -25.31 6.01
N HIS A 493 3.38 -26.17 6.38
CA HIS A 493 3.63 -27.35 7.19
C HIS A 493 3.48 -28.62 6.35
N GLU A 494 4.32 -29.63 6.59
CA GLU A 494 4.18 -30.89 5.87
C GLU A 494 2.80 -31.53 6.17
N PRO A 495 2.11 -32.10 5.17
CA PRO A 495 0.84 -32.79 5.37
C PRO A 495 0.92 -33.82 6.50
N GLY A 496 -0.02 -33.75 7.44
CA GLY A 496 -0.06 -34.64 8.60
C GLY A 496 0.94 -34.34 9.72
N SER A 497 1.87 -33.40 9.53
CA SER A 497 2.92 -33.11 10.53
C SER A 497 2.43 -32.31 11.73
N LEU A 498 1.35 -31.54 11.56
CA LEU A 498 0.79 -30.72 12.63
C LEU A 498 -0.04 -31.57 13.60
N PRO A 499 0.16 -31.44 14.92
CA PRO A 499 -0.82 -31.91 15.89
C PRO A 499 -2.11 -31.07 15.76
N MET A 500 -3.26 -31.63 16.16
CA MET A 500 -4.49 -30.86 16.26
C MET A 500 -4.32 -29.75 17.31
N THR A 501 -4.77 -28.54 16.97
CA THR A 501 -4.51 -27.36 17.78
C THR A 501 -5.57 -26.28 17.57
N LEU A 502 -5.62 -25.31 18.50
CA LEU A 502 -6.26 -24.00 18.33
C LEU A 502 -5.21 -22.86 18.27
N GLY A 503 -3.92 -23.21 18.23
CA GLY A 503 -2.79 -22.28 18.26
C GLY A 503 -2.38 -21.70 16.90
N GLY A 504 -3.24 -21.82 15.89
CA GLY A 504 -3.03 -21.22 14.58
C GLY A 504 -3.17 -19.69 14.60
N PRO A 505 -2.97 -19.03 13.44
CA PRO A 505 -3.21 -17.60 13.32
C PRO A 505 -4.62 -17.25 13.78
N HIS A 506 -4.80 -16.16 14.54
CA HIS A 506 -6.11 -15.72 15.05
C HIS A 506 -6.89 -16.75 15.89
N GLY A 507 -6.20 -17.76 16.46
CA GLY A 507 -6.84 -18.85 17.20
C GLY A 507 -7.47 -19.93 16.31
N MET A 508 -7.07 -19.99 15.03
CA MET A 508 -7.59 -20.98 14.10
C MET A 508 -7.10 -22.39 14.43
N HIS A 509 -7.98 -23.34 14.16
CA HIS A 509 -7.65 -24.76 14.12
C HIS A 509 -7.09 -25.19 12.77
N ASN A 510 -6.63 -26.44 12.70
CA ASN A 510 -6.17 -27.07 11.47
C ASN A 510 -7.28 -27.00 10.40
N ARG A 511 -7.01 -26.32 9.28
CA ARG A 511 -7.92 -26.23 8.13
C ARG A 511 -7.45 -27.15 7.02
N GLY A 512 -8.41 -27.76 6.32
CA GLY A 512 -8.13 -28.71 5.25
C GLY A 512 -7.62 -30.08 5.71
N ASP A 513 -7.57 -30.34 7.02
CA ASP A 513 -7.08 -31.59 7.59
C ASP A 513 -8.24 -32.50 8.01
N MET A 514 -8.37 -33.66 7.35
CA MET A 514 -9.46 -34.61 7.63
C MET A 514 -9.43 -35.17 9.06
N ARG A 515 -8.27 -35.13 9.74
CA ARG A 515 -8.17 -35.56 11.14
C ARG A 515 -8.96 -34.66 12.08
N TRP A 516 -9.12 -33.38 11.72
CA TRP A 516 -9.95 -32.45 12.49
C TRP A 516 -11.43 -32.85 12.42
N THR A 517 -11.91 -33.28 11.25
CA THR A 517 -13.30 -33.69 11.03
C THR A 517 -13.62 -35.09 11.58
N ASP A 518 -12.64 -35.97 11.70
CA ASP A 518 -12.74 -37.34 12.26
C ASP A 518 -12.61 -37.34 13.81
N HIS A 519 -13.57 -36.74 14.51
CA HIS A 519 -13.76 -36.72 15.98
C HIS A 519 -12.81 -35.92 16.87
N GLU A 520 -11.62 -35.52 16.42
CA GLU A 520 -10.66 -34.88 17.34
C GLU A 520 -11.12 -33.50 17.82
N HIS A 521 -11.89 -32.74 17.03
CA HIS A 521 -12.37 -31.41 17.43
C HIS A 521 -13.36 -31.42 18.60
N LYS A 522 -13.99 -32.57 18.90
CA LYS A 522 -14.99 -32.69 19.98
C LYS A 522 -14.41 -32.38 21.35
N GLU A 523 -13.19 -32.85 21.63
CA GLU A 523 -12.55 -32.62 22.93
C GLU A 523 -12.15 -31.14 23.08
N PHE A 524 -11.72 -30.49 22.00
CA PHE A 524 -11.47 -29.04 22.01
C PHE A 524 -12.74 -28.24 22.32
N PHE A 525 -13.89 -28.63 21.75
CA PHE A 525 -15.16 -27.98 22.06
C PHE A 525 -15.59 -28.18 23.50
N LYS A 526 -15.42 -29.39 24.07
CA LYS A 526 -15.75 -29.65 25.48
C LYS A 526 -14.87 -28.85 26.45
N ASP A 527 -13.59 -28.68 26.11
CA ASP A 527 -12.64 -27.96 26.94
C ASP A 527 -12.90 -26.45 26.92
N ASP A 528 -13.16 -25.88 25.74
CA ASP A 528 -13.45 -24.46 25.55
C ASP A 528 -14.46 -24.23 24.40
N PRO A 529 -15.77 -24.22 24.69
CA PRO A 529 -16.80 -23.95 23.68
C PRO A 529 -16.66 -22.56 23.05
N ASP A 530 -16.18 -21.58 23.81
CA ASP A 530 -16.12 -20.18 23.39
C ASP A 530 -15.00 -19.95 22.37
N ALA A 531 -13.93 -20.78 22.40
CA ALA A 531 -12.94 -20.81 21.33
C ALA A 531 -13.58 -21.09 19.96
N CYS A 532 -14.54 -22.02 19.89
CA CYS A 532 -15.29 -22.31 18.66
C CYS A 532 -16.33 -21.22 18.37
N ARG A 533 -17.16 -20.84 19.35
CA ARG A 533 -18.24 -19.85 19.18
C ARG A 533 -17.72 -18.48 18.72
N SER A 534 -16.48 -18.13 19.07
CA SER A 534 -15.86 -16.88 18.64
C SER A 534 -15.74 -16.73 17.11
N CYS A 535 -15.68 -17.84 16.36
CA CYS A 535 -15.67 -17.82 14.89
C CYS A 535 -16.92 -18.45 14.28
N HIS A 536 -17.48 -19.48 14.91
CA HIS A 536 -18.64 -20.22 14.41
C HIS A 536 -19.98 -19.67 14.91
N GLY A 537 -19.96 -18.58 15.69
CA GLY A 537 -21.16 -17.92 16.21
C GLY A 537 -21.57 -18.49 17.57
N ALA A 538 -22.26 -17.66 18.36
CA ALA A 538 -22.80 -18.08 19.67
C ALA A 538 -23.77 -19.26 19.54
N ASP A 539 -24.49 -19.35 18.42
CA ASP A 539 -25.43 -20.42 18.06
C ASP A 539 -24.78 -21.60 17.31
N LEU A 540 -23.47 -21.52 17.02
CA LEU A 540 -22.70 -22.53 16.29
C LEU A 540 -23.18 -22.80 14.85
N LEU A 541 -23.97 -21.90 14.26
CA LEU A 541 -24.49 -22.03 12.89
C LEU A 541 -23.54 -21.49 11.82
N GLY A 542 -22.38 -20.99 12.23
CA GLY A 542 -21.36 -20.41 11.37
C GLY A 542 -21.51 -18.90 11.21
N THR A 543 -20.38 -18.23 10.95
CA THR A 543 -20.36 -16.80 10.62
C THR A 543 -19.44 -16.55 9.42
N VAL A 544 -19.30 -15.29 9.02
CA VAL A 544 -18.29 -14.89 8.02
C VAL A 544 -16.85 -15.28 8.42
N LEU A 545 -16.57 -15.48 9.71
CA LEU A 545 -15.25 -15.91 10.22
C LEU A 545 -15.01 -17.42 10.03
N SER A 546 -16.06 -18.24 9.98
CA SER A 546 -15.95 -19.69 9.78
C SER A 546 -16.11 -20.12 8.32
N ALA A 547 -16.30 -19.16 7.40
CA ALA A 547 -16.52 -19.44 5.99
C ALA A 547 -15.39 -20.27 5.34
N ALA A 548 -15.77 -21.23 4.50
CA ALA A 548 -14.81 -22.07 3.79
C ALA A 548 -14.03 -21.27 2.73
N ALA A 549 -12.69 -21.29 2.78
CA ALA A 549 -11.85 -20.52 1.86
C ALA A 549 -11.83 -21.07 0.42
N ALA A 550 -12.08 -22.38 0.27
CA ALA A 550 -12.32 -23.05 -0.99
C ALA A 550 -13.34 -24.19 -0.78
N ALA A 551 -13.85 -24.75 -1.88
CA ALA A 551 -14.77 -25.87 -1.79
C ALA A 551 -14.12 -27.07 -1.08
N ARG A 552 -14.89 -27.75 -0.23
CA ARG A 552 -14.41 -28.89 0.57
C ARG A 552 -15.35 -30.07 0.39
N HIS A 553 -14.76 -31.25 0.52
CA HIS A 553 -15.45 -32.53 0.51
C HIS A 553 -14.98 -33.27 1.75
N TYR A 554 -15.85 -33.38 2.74
CA TYR A 554 -15.55 -34.08 3.98
C TYR A 554 -16.27 -35.41 4.01
N GLU A 555 -15.53 -36.47 4.31
CA GLU A 555 -16.10 -37.73 4.75
C GLU A 555 -16.24 -37.65 6.27
N ILE A 556 -17.47 -37.76 6.76
CA ILE A 556 -17.82 -37.71 8.18
C ILE A 556 -18.16 -39.13 8.69
N GLU A 557 -18.67 -39.25 9.92
CA GLU A 557 -19.12 -40.55 10.45
C GLU A 557 -20.01 -41.31 9.45
N ASP A 558 -19.96 -42.64 9.52
CA ASP A 558 -20.77 -43.55 8.71
C ASP A 558 -20.56 -43.45 7.18
N ASN A 559 -19.40 -42.93 6.74
CA ASN A 559 -19.07 -42.68 5.33
C ASN A 559 -20.06 -41.73 4.64
N GLU A 560 -20.72 -40.85 5.41
CA GLU A 560 -21.50 -39.77 4.83
C GLU A 560 -20.55 -38.69 4.28
N ILE A 561 -20.98 -38.07 3.20
CA ILE A 561 -20.23 -37.05 2.48
C ILE A 561 -20.94 -35.72 2.65
N VAL A 562 -20.20 -34.73 3.13
CA VAL A 562 -20.64 -33.34 3.21
C VAL A 562 -19.81 -32.50 2.24
N ASP A 563 -20.49 -31.93 1.26
CA ASP A 563 -19.93 -30.96 0.32
C ASP A 563 -20.17 -29.55 0.85
N ILE A 564 -19.10 -28.78 1.04
CA ILE A 564 -19.16 -27.39 1.49
C ILE A 564 -18.67 -26.49 0.37
N ALA A 565 -19.49 -25.51 -0.01
CA ALA A 565 -19.13 -24.55 -1.04
C ALA A 565 -18.12 -23.52 -0.52
N ARG A 566 -17.32 -22.95 -1.43
CA ARG A 566 -16.48 -21.79 -1.09
C ARG A 566 -17.37 -20.64 -0.59
N GLY A 567 -17.00 -20.03 0.52
CA GLY A 567 -17.70 -18.92 1.16
C GLY A 567 -18.87 -19.34 2.04
N GLU A 568 -19.22 -20.62 2.08
CA GLU A 568 -20.25 -21.14 2.98
C GLU A 568 -19.75 -21.10 4.44
N PRO A 569 -20.47 -20.41 5.36
CA PRO A 569 -20.18 -20.47 6.79
C PRO A 569 -20.24 -21.90 7.29
N ILE A 570 -19.17 -22.37 7.92
CA ILE A 570 -19.14 -23.70 8.52
C ILE A 570 -19.84 -23.63 9.87
N GLY A 571 -20.98 -24.30 10.00
CA GLY A 571 -21.70 -24.53 11.25
C GLY A 571 -21.63 -25.99 11.70
N CYS A 572 -21.85 -26.26 12.98
CA CYS A 572 -21.82 -27.61 13.54
C CYS A 572 -22.92 -28.51 12.91
N ASN A 573 -24.06 -27.90 12.56
CA ASN A 573 -25.22 -28.55 11.97
C ASN A 573 -25.02 -29.05 10.53
N LEU A 574 -23.88 -28.76 9.90
CA LEU A 574 -23.58 -29.24 8.55
C LEU A 574 -23.21 -30.73 8.53
N CYS A 575 -22.63 -31.23 9.62
CA CYS A 575 -22.15 -32.61 9.71
C CYS A 575 -22.91 -33.42 10.75
N HIS A 576 -23.28 -32.83 11.88
CA HIS A 576 -23.93 -33.53 13.00
C HIS A 576 -24.98 -32.64 13.67
N GLU A 577 -25.79 -33.24 14.55
CA GLU A 577 -26.71 -32.45 15.38
C GLU A 577 -25.94 -31.47 16.28
N LEU A 578 -26.56 -30.32 16.58
CA LEU A 578 -25.96 -29.33 17.47
C LEU A 578 -25.70 -29.95 18.85
N PRO A 579 -24.57 -29.64 19.50
CA PRO A 579 -24.34 -30.07 20.87
C PRO A 579 -25.45 -29.50 21.77
N GLU A 580 -26.08 -30.37 22.57
CA GLU A 580 -27.05 -29.93 23.57
C GLU A 580 -26.33 -29.04 24.60
N ASP A 581 -26.85 -27.83 24.87
CA ASP A 581 -26.36 -27.01 25.98
C ASP A 581 -26.67 -27.75 27.29
N GLU A 582 -25.68 -28.40 27.90
CA GLU A 582 -25.80 -29.08 29.21
C GLU A 582 -26.08 -28.11 30.39
N ASN A 583 -26.54 -26.87 30.12
CA ASN A 583 -26.82 -25.84 31.14
C ASN A 583 -28.31 -25.48 31.28
N GLU A 584 -29.23 -26.27 30.73
CA GLU A 584 -30.65 -26.24 31.13
C GLU A 584 -30.95 -27.31 32.19
N ASP A 585 -30.51 -27.08 33.44
CA ASP A 585 -31.07 -27.73 34.64
C ASP A 585 -31.11 -26.77 35.84
#